data_AF-A0A1C6A9X7-F1
#
_entry.id   AF-A0A1C6A9X7-F1
#
_cell.length_a   1.000
_cell.length_b   1.000
_cell.length_c   1.000
_cell.angle_alpha   90.00
_cell.angle_beta   90.00
_cell.angle_gamma   90.00
#
_symmetry.space_group_name_H-M   'P 1'
#
loop_
_entity.id
_entity.type
_entity.pdbx_description
1 polymer ?
#
loop_
_entity_poly.entity_id
_entity_poly.type
_entity_poly.pdbx_seq_one_letter_code
_entity_poly.pdbx_strand_id
1 'polypeptide(L)' 'MDHSEYREALDVYKQEHLPVVLTAAEAMDILGVGKNTMYRLLKSGELPAVRIGHSWRLTLAAVEYYLCNRS' A
#
# COMPACT_ATOMS: atom_id res chain seq x y z
N MET A 1 -7.70 -16.80 29.96
CA MET A 1 -7.71 -15.67 29.01
C MET A 1 -7.94 -16.28 27.65
N ASP A 2 -9.09 -16.00 27.04
CA ASP A 2 -9.43 -16.57 25.75
C ASP A 2 -8.54 -15.94 24.67
N HIS A 3 -7.84 -16.77 23.89
CA HIS A 3 -7.00 -16.31 22.78
C HIS A 3 -7.84 -15.70 21.64
N SER A 4 -9.15 -15.95 21.61
CA SER A 4 -10.07 -15.41 20.60
C SER A 4 -10.25 -13.90 20.74
N GLU A 5 -10.52 -13.39 21.96
CA GLU A 5 -10.68 -11.97 22.27
C GLU A 5 -9.42 -11.16 21.91
N TYR A 6 -8.24 -11.70 22.19
CA TYR A 6 -6.97 -11.02 21.88
C TYR A 6 -6.75 -10.85 20.38
N ARG A 7 -7.14 -11.84 19.57
CA ARG A 7 -6.98 -11.75 18.11
C ARG A 7 -7.90 -10.70 17.51
N GLU A 8 -9.15 -10.66 17.97
CA GLU A 8 -10.13 -9.66 17.52
C GLU A 8 -9.70 -8.23 17.92
N ALA A 9 -9.25 -8.04 19.16
CA ALA A 9 -8.72 -6.76 19.62
C ALA A 9 -7.50 -6.30 18.79
N LEU A 10 -6.61 -7.22 18.41
CA LEU A 10 -5.45 -6.92 17.55
C LEU A 10 -5.86 -6.50 16.14
N ASP A 11 -6.87 -7.16 15.56
CA ASP A 11 -7.31 -6.85 14.20
C ASP A 11 -7.99 -5.47 14.16
N VAL A 12 -8.83 -5.15 15.15
CA VAL A 12 -9.40 -3.80 15.34
C VAL A 12 -8.29 -2.76 15.50
N TYR A 13 -7.31 -3.01 16.38
CA TYR A 13 -6.20 -2.08 16.59
C TYR A 13 -5.42 -1.81 15.28
N LYS A 14 -5.09 -2.86 14.52
CA LYS A 14 -4.40 -2.72 13.23
C LYS A 14 -5.22 -1.89 12.26
N GLN A 15 -6.51 -2.11 12.19
CA GLN A 15 -7.41 -1.44 11.24
C GLN A 15 -7.58 0.04 11.57
N GLU A 16 -7.59 0.41 12.85
CA GLU A 16 -7.70 1.80 13.29
C GLU A 16 -6.36 2.57 13.28
N HIS A 17 -5.23 1.91 13.55
CA HIS A 17 -3.97 2.60 13.86
C HIS A 17 -2.86 2.38 12.83
N LEU A 18 -2.93 1.35 11.98
CA LEU A 18 -1.86 1.08 11.02
C LEU A 18 -2.27 1.50 9.60
N PRO A 19 -1.33 2.07 8.83
CA PRO A 19 -1.59 2.40 7.44
C PRO A 19 -1.81 1.12 6.62
N VAL A 20 -2.76 1.17 5.68
CA VAL A 20 -2.95 0.11 4.70
C VAL A 20 -1.75 0.10 3.76
N VAL A 21 -1.03 -1.04 3.75
CA VAL A 21 0.14 -1.25 2.91
C VAL A 21 -0.19 -2.22 1.77
N LEU A 22 0.12 -1.79 0.56
CA LEU A 22 -0.11 -2.48 -0.69
C LEU A 22 1.19 -3.00 -1.28
N THR A 23 1.10 -4.10 -2.00
CA THR A 23 2.12 -4.57 -2.93
C THR A 23 2.08 -3.76 -4.22
N ALA A 24 3.16 -3.83 -5.01
CA ALA A 24 3.14 -3.25 -6.35
C ALA A 24 2.08 -3.88 -7.28
N ALA A 25 1.68 -5.13 -7.03
CA ALA A 25 0.63 -5.78 -7.80
C ALA A 25 -0.75 -5.18 -7.48
N GLU A 26 -1.11 -5.09 -6.21
CA GLU A 26 -2.39 -4.51 -5.79
C GLU A 26 -2.50 -3.03 -6.21
N ALA A 27 -1.41 -2.27 -6.12
CA ALA A 27 -1.40 -0.89 -6.59
C ALA A 27 -1.49 -0.76 -8.12
N MET A 28 -1.03 -1.76 -8.90
CA MET A 28 -1.28 -1.79 -10.35
C MET A 28 -2.77 -1.97 -10.65
N ASP A 29 -3.44 -2.85 -9.91
CA ASP A 29 -4.86 -3.12 -10.08
C ASP A 29 -5.69 -1.88 -9.72
N ILE A 30 -5.32 -1.15 -8.66
CA ILE A 30 -5.98 0.09 -8.25
C ILE A 30 -5.75 1.22 -9.27
N LEU A 31 -4.52 1.40 -9.75
CA LEU A 31 -4.17 2.47 -10.68
C LEU A 31 -4.55 2.14 -12.14
N GLY A 32 -4.88 0.90 -12.45
CA GLY A 32 -5.13 0.43 -13.82
C GLY A 32 -3.91 0.52 -14.72
N VAL A 33 -2.69 0.40 -14.16
CA VAL A 33 -1.43 0.55 -14.91
C VAL A 33 -0.69 -0.78 -15.06
N GLY A 34 -0.06 -0.97 -16.21
CA GLY A 34 0.79 -2.12 -16.45
C GLY A 34 2.12 -2.06 -15.69
N LYS A 35 2.80 -3.23 -15.61
CA LYS A 35 4.09 -3.43 -14.93
C LYS A 35 5.14 -2.37 -15.26
N ASN A 36 5.34 -2.06 -16.53
CA ASN A 36 6.37 -1.10 -16.95
C ASN A 36 6.10 0.30 -16.40
N THR A 37 4.85 0.75 -16.45
CA THR A 37 4.43 2.04 -15.89
C THR A 37 4.60 2.05 -14.39
N MET A 38 4.18 1.00 -13.69
CA MET A 38 4.33 0.92 -12.25
C MET A 38 5.78 1.02 -11.80
N TYR A 39 6.67 0.20 -12.37
CA TYR A 39 8.09 0.26 -11.99
C TYR A 39 8.77 1.56 -12.41
N ARG A 40 8.30 2.22 -13.48
CA ARG A 40 8.75 3.58 -13.81
C ARG A 40 8.37 4.56 -12.72
N LEU A 41 7.10 4.59 -12.30
CA LEU A 41 6.61 5.46 -11.23
C LEU A 41 7.39 5.24 -9.93
N LEU A 42 7.55 3.98 -9.53
CA LEU A 42 8.33 3.60 -8.35
C LEU A 42 9.79 4.07 -8.42
N LYS A 43 10.46 3.89 -9.57
CA LYS A 43 11.87 4.29 -9.74
C LYS A 43 12.04 5.81 -9.85
N SER A 44 11.07 6.50 -10.47
CA SER A 44 11.07 7.96 -10.63
C SER A 44 10.79 8.70 -9.32
N GLY A 45 10.16 8.03 -8.36
CA GLY A 45 9.71 8.65 -7.11
C GLY A 45 8.37 9.39 -7.22
N GLU A 46 7.75 9.41 -8.42
CA GLU A 46 6.40 9.98 -8.61
C GLU A 46 5.33 9.29 -7.77
N LEU A 47 5.52 7.99 -7.47
CA LEU A 47 4.67 7.23 -6.56
C LEU A 47 5.49 6.82 -5.33
N PRO A 48 5.28 7.46 -4.16
CA PRO A 48 6.03 7.17 -2.95
C PRO A 48 5.87 5.71 -2.51
N ALA A 49 7.01 5.01 -2.37
CA ALA A 49 7.04 3.61 -1.99
C ALA A 49 8.32 3.27 -1.23
N VAL A 50 8.23 2.26 -0.37
CA VAL A 50 9.35 1.74 0.41
C VAL A 50 9.69 0.33 -0.07
N ARG A 51 10.98 0.00 -0.09
CA ARG A 51 11.44 -1.34 -0.43
C ARG A 51 11.68 -2.15 0.85
N ILE A 52 10.94 -3.24 1.00
CA ILE A 52 11.08 -4.18 2.12
C ILE A 52 11.54 -5.52 1.55
N GLY A 53 12.81 -5.86 1.81
CA GLY A 53 13.48 -6.98 1.17
C GLY A 53 13.50 -6.82 -0.37
N HIS A 54 12.95 -7.81 -1.07
CA HIS A 54 12.86 -7.79 -2.54
C HIS A 54 11.54 -7.20 -3.07
N SER A 55 10.62 -6.81 -2.20
CA SER A 55 9.29 -6.33 -2.57
C SER A 55 9.14 -4.83 -2.37
N TRP A 56 8.39 -4.20 -3.27
CA TRP A 56 7.89 -2.85 -3.08
C TRP A 56 6.64 -2.85 -2.22
N ARG A 57 6.54 -1.86 -1.36
CA ARG A 57 5.42 -1.60 -0.45
C ARG A 57 5.00 -0.15 -0.59
N LEU A 58 3.72 0.06 -0.77
CA LEU A 58 3.11 1.38 -0.94
C LEU A 58 2.05 1.57 0.12
N THR A 59 1.79 2.79 0.55
CA THR A 59 0.59 3.07 1.35
C THR A 59 -0.59 3.39 0.44
N LEU A 60 -1.81 3.05 0.86
CA LEU A 60 -3.01 3.46 0.13
C LEU A 60 -3.05 4.99 -0.07
N ALA A 61 -2.69 5.75 0.97
CA ALA A 61 -2.59 7.21 0.91
C ALA A 61 -1.63 7.72 -0.19
N ALA A 62 -0.52 7.01 -0.47
CA ALA A 62 0.38 7.40 -1.55
C ALA A 62 -0.25 7.19 -2.94
N VAL A 63 -1.05 6.14 -3.09
CA VAL A 63 -1.82 5.87 -4.31
C VAL A 63 -2.92 6.91 -4.52
N GLU A 64 -3.67 7.24 -3.46
CA GLU A 64 -4.69 8.29 -3.48
C GLU A 64 -4.10 9.66 -3.81
N TYR A 65 -2.97 10.01 -3.17
CA TYR A 65 -2.24 11.25 -3.47
C TYR A 65 -1.86 11.33 -4.95
N TYR A 66 -1.34 10.24 -5.52
CA TYR A 66 -0.98 10.19 -6.93
C TYR A 66 -2.19 10.36 -7.87
N LEU A 67 -3.35 9.80 -7.50
CA LEU A 67 -4.59 9.98 -8.26
C LEU A 67 -5.08 11.44 -8.20
N CYS A 68 -5.04 12.07 -7.03
CA CYS A 68 -5.42 13.48 -6.87
C CYS A 68 -4.51 14.43 -7.64
N ASN A 69 -3.19 14.16 -7.68
CA ASN A 69 -2.22 15.03 -8.37
C ASN A 69 -2.18 14.83 -9.90
N ARG A 70 -2.93 13.87 -10.46
CA ARG A 70 -3.09 13.68 -11.91
C ARG A 70 -4.27 14.45 -12.53
N SER A 71 -5.01 15.22 -11.72
CA SER A 71 -6.17 16.02 -12.15
C SER A 71 -5.78 17.44 -12.56
#